data_AF-A0A7Y8C6H1-F1
#
_entry.id   AF-A0A7Y8C6H1-F1
#
_cell.length_a   1.000
_cell.length_b   1.000
_cell.length_c   1.000
_cell.angle_alpha   90.00
_cell.angle_beta   90.00
_cell.angle_gamma   90.00
#
_symmetry.space_group_name_H-M   'P 1'
#
loop_
_entity.id
_entity.type
_entity.pdbx_description
1 polymer ?
#
loop_
_entity_poly.entity_id
_entity_poly.type
_entity_poly.pdbx_seq_one_letter_code
_entity_poly.pdbx_strand_id
1 'polypeptide(L)'
;MAKPYPILPASILDELHGLNCALGTYQFMVESSIRRICTEGAPTDFESFLHGLDDMFRPLLEGFQGIESQASAFRQMGVVGICTLSDSDQE
;
A
#
# COMPACT_ATOMS: atom_id res chain seq x y z
N MET A 1 -12.54 10.27 24.51
CA MET A 1 -11.28 10.94 24.13
C MET A 1 -10.99 10.64 22.68
N ALA A 2 -10.81 11.66 21.85
CA ALA A 2 -10.43 11.49 20.45
C ALA A 2 -9.06 10.80 20.36
N LYS A 3 -8.94 9.79 19.49
CA LYS A 3 -7.66 9.11 19.28
C LYS A 3 -6.71 10.07 18.54
N PRO A 4 -5.47 10.24 19.01
CA PRO A 4 -4.48 11.05 18.30
C PRO A 4 -4.11 10.38 16.98
N TYR A 5 -4.15 11.14 15.88
CA TYR A 5 -3.73 10.71 14.54
C TYR A 5 -2.36 11.31 14.21
N PRO A 6 -1.43 10.56 13.61
CA PRO A 6 -0.15 11.13 13.18
C PRO A 6 -0.39 12.20 12.10
N ILE A 7 0.26 13.35 12.25
CA ILE A 7 0.32 14.37 11.21
C ILE A 7 1.56 14.06 10.36
N LEU A 8 1.33 13.80 9.08
CA LEU A 8 2.37 13.38 8.14
C LEU A 8 2.67 14.48 7.12
N PRO A 9 3.94 14.63 6.68
CA PRO A 9 4.27 15.44 5.51
C PRO A 9 3.49 14.99 4.27
N ALA A 10 3.09 15.94 3.41
CA ALA A 10 2.39 15.64 2.17
C ALA A 10 3.19 14.70 1.24
N SER A 11 4.53 14.74 1.30
CA SER A 11 5.39 13.83 0.54
C SER A 11 5.13 12.35 0.85
N ILE A 12 4.76 12.01 2.09
CA ILE A 12 4.41 10.62 2.46
C ILE A 12 3.08 10.21 1.79
N LEU A 13 2.14 11.15 1.64
CA LEU A 13 0.89 10.90 0.92
C LEU A 13 1.12 10.73 -0.58
N ASP A 14 2.05 11.51 -1.15
CA ASP A 14 2.46 11.37 -2.56
C ASP A 14 3.11 10.00 -2.82
N GLU A 15 4.00 9.56 -1.94
CA GLU A 15 4.60 8.22 -1.98
C GLU A 15 3.55 7.11 -1.88
N LEU A 16 2.58 7.26 -0.96
CA LEU A 16 1.46 6.32 -0.80
C LEU A 16 0.61 6.24 -2.08
N HIS A 17 0.37 7.37 -2.73
CA HIS A 17 -0.35 7.39 -4.01
C HIS A 17 0.40 6.62 -5.09
N GLY A 18 1.71 6.84 -5.22
CA GLY A 18 2.56 6.09 -6.14
C GLY A 18 2.53 4.58 -5.90
N LEU A 19 2.63 4.15 -4.64
CA LEU A 19 2.55 2.74 -4.25
C LEU A 19 1.18 2.12 -4.53
N ASN A 20 0.08 2.84 -4.29
CA ASN A 20 -1.25 2.37 -4.62
C ASN A 20 -1.46 2.19 -6.13
N CYS A 21 -0.96 3.12 -6.94
CA CYS A 21 -0.98 2.99 -8.40
C CYS A 21 -0.20 1.75 -8.86
N ALA A 22 1.01 1.57 -8.32
CA ALA A 22 1.85 0.43 -8.66
C ALA A 22 1.24 -0.91 -8.19
N LEU A 23 0.59 -0.95 -7.03
CA LEU A 23 -0.18 -2.10 -6.54
C LEU A 23 -1.34 -2.45 -7.48
N GLY A 24 -2.08 -1.44 -7.96
CA GLY A 24 -3.14 -1.64 -8.95
C GLY A 24 -2.61 -2.21 -10.26
N THR A 25 -1.46 -1.72 -10.75
CA THR A 25 -0.80 -2.27 -11.93
C THR A 25 -0.35 -3.72 -11.71
N TYR A 26 0.23 -4.03 -10.54
CA TYR A 26 0.61 -5.39 -10.17
C TYR A 26 -0.60 -6.33 -10.17
N GLN A 27 -1.70 -5.94 -9.54
CA GLN A 27 -2.94 -6.72 -9.55
C GLN A 27 -3.44 -6.98 -10.97
N PHE A 28 -3.51 -5.95 -11.81
CA PHE A 28 -3.94 -6.10 -13.20
C PHE A 28 -3.07 -7.10 -13.98
N MET A 29 -1.76 -7.06 -13.77
CA MET A 29 -0.80 -7.97 -14.41
C MET A 29 -0.95 -9.42 -13.91
N VAL A 30 -1.15 -9.63 -12.61
CA VAL A 30 -1.44 -10.96 -12.04
C VAL A 30 -2.74 -11.52 -12.60
N GLU A 31 -3.83 -10.74 -12.59
CA GLU A 31 -5.13 -11.16 -13.13
C GLU A 31 -5.04 -11.52 -14.61
N SER A 32 -4.35 -10.69 -15.39
CA SER A 32 -4.16 -10.93 -16.83
C SER A 32 -3.35 -12.20 -17.08
N SER A 33 -2.33 -12.45 -16.26
CA SER A 33 -1.51 -13.66 -16.35
C SER A 33 -2.32 -14.91 -16.00
N ILE A 34 -3.14 -14.87 -14.95
CA ILE A 34 -4.03 -15.98 -14.57
C ILE A 34 -5.05 -16.26 -15.67
N ARG A 35 -5.68 -15.21 -16.22
CA ARG A 35 -6.63 -15.37 -17.33
C ARG A 35 -5.97 -16.05 -18.52
N ARG A 36 -4.75 -15.62 -18.88
CA ARG A 36 -3.97 -16.24 -19.96
C ARG A 36 -3.66 -17.71 -19.68
N ILE A 37 -3.27 -18.05 -18.44
CA ILE A 37 -3.03 -19.45 -18.05
C ILE A 37 -4.29 -20.30 -18.24
N CYS A 38 -5.46 -19.78 -17.88
CA CYS A 38 -6.73 -20.47 -18.04
C CYS A 38 -7.18 -20.64 -19.50
N THR A 39 -6.75 -19.77 -20.42
CA THR A 39 -7.18 -19.79 -21.83
C THR A 39 -6.16 -20.44 -22.77
N GLU A 40 -4.87 -20.19 -22.55
CA GLU A 40 -3.76 -20.61 -23.42
C GLU A 40 -2.90 -21.71 -22.80
N GLY A 41 -3.12 -22.04 -21.53
CA GLY A 41 -2.33 -23.00 -20.77
C GLY A 41 -1.22 -22.35 -19.95
N ALA A 42 -0.64 -23.14 -19.03
CA ALA A 42 0.42 -22.67 -18.15
C ALA A 42 1.74 -22.44 -18.91
N PRO A 43 2.57 -21.46 -18.49
CA PRO A 43 3.92 -21.30 -19.02
C PRO A 43 4.76 -22.55 -18.78
N THR A 44 5.69 -22.84 -19.69
CA THR A 44 6.59 -24.00 -19.61
C THR A 44 7.58 -23.90 -18.46
N ASP A 45 7.95 -22.69 -18.05
CA ASP A 45 8.78 -22.43 -16.88
C ASP A 45 7.96 -21.68 -15.81
N PHE A 46 7.31 -22.47 -14.95
CA PHE A 46 6.43 -21.96 -13.90
C PHE A 46 7.20 -21.33 -12.74
N GLU A 47 8.39 -21.85 -12.41
CA GLU A 47 9.21 -21.37 -11.30
C GLU A 47 9.73 -19.96 -11.56
N SER A 48 10.27 -19.71 -12.77
CA SER A 48 10.71 -18.35 -13.14
C SER A 48 9.56 -17.36 -13.19
N PHE A 49 8.36 -17.81 -13.59
CA PHE A 49 7.16 -16.97 -13.56
C PHE A 49 6.78 -16.58 -12.12
N LEU A 50 6.75 -17.56 -11.20
CA LEU A 50 6.46 -17.29 -9.79
C LEU A 50 7.50 -16.36 -9.14
N HIS A 51 8.78 -16.60 -9.38
CA HIS A 51 9.84 -15.71 -8.90
C HIS A 51 9.67 -14.29 -9.45
N GLY A 52 9.32 -14.13 -10.72
CA GLY A 52 9.03 -12.82 -11.29
C GLY A 52 7.87 -12.10 -10.60
N LEU A 53 6.81 -12.82 -10.22
CA LEU A 53 5.70 -12.24 -9.43
C LEU A 53 6.17 -11.77 -8.05
N ASP A 54 6.95 -12.58 -7.35
CA ASP A 54 7.48 -12.24 -6.02
C ASP A 54 8.43 -11.03 -6.09
N ASP A 55 9.33 -11.02 -7.07
CA ASP A 55 10.29 -9.93 -7.29
C ASP A 55 9.59 -8.61 -7.62
N MET A 56 8.47 -8.66 -8.35
CA MET A 56 7.65 -7.47 -8.62
C MET A 56 6.84 -7.01 -7.40
N PHE A 57 6.40 -7.94 -6.56
CA PHE A 57 5.62 -7.62 -5.36
C PHE A 57 6.46 -7.07 -4.22
N ARG A 58 7.68 -7.59 -4.03
CA ARG A 58 8.59 -7.22 -2.95
C ARG A 58 8.79 -5.70 -2.76
N PRO A 59 9.11 -4.91 -3.79
CA PRO A 59 9.28 -3.46 -3.61
C PRO A 59 7.99 -2.74 -3.19
N LEU A 60 6.81 -3.27 -3.56
CA LEU A 60 5.53 -2.72 -3.09
C LEU A 60 5.37 -2.96 -1.59
N LEU A 61 5.63 -4.20 -1.15
CA LEU A 61 5.55 -4.57 0.26
C LEU A 61 6.52 -3.74 1.11
N GLU A 62 7.77 -3.63 0.69
CA GLU A 62 8.80 -2.83 1.35
C GLU A 62 8.42 -1.34 1.40
N GLY A 63 7.85 -0.81 0.31
CA GLY A 63 7.36 0.57 0.26
C GLY A 63 6.25 0.84 1.29
N PHE A 64 5.24 -0.02 1.38
CA PHE A 64 4.16 0.12 2.37
C PHE A 64 4.68 -0.02 3.82
N GLN A 65 5.61 -0.94 4.06
CA GLN A 65 6.28 -1.08 5.37
C GLN A 65 7.10 0.17 5.72
N GLY A 66 7.77 0.78 4.73
CA GLY A 66 8.48 2.04 4.90
C GLY A 66 7.55 3.18 5.33
N ILE A 67 6.39 3.31 4.69
CA ILE A 67 5.38 4.32 5.08
C ILE A 67 4.84 4.08 6.48
N GLU A 68 4.55 2.82 6.84
CA GLU A 68 4.11 2.46 8.20
C GLU A 68 5.16 2.86 9.25
N SER A 69 6.43 2.54 8.99
CA SER A 69 7.54 2.89 9.87
C SER A 69 7.66 4.41 10.03
N GLN A 70 7.54 5.17 8.95
CA GLN A 70 7.54 6.64 9.00
C GLN A 70 6.37 7.15 9.84
N ALA A 71 5.14 6.69 9.58
CA ALA A 71 3.96 7.12 10.30
C ALA A 71 4.04 6.79 11.81
N SER A 72 4.58 5.62 12.15
CA SER A 72 4.85 5.22 13.53
C SER A 72 5.88 6.14 14.19
N ALA A 73 6.97 6.50 13.49
CA ALA A 73 7.96 7.43 14.00
C ALA A 73 7.36 8.83 14.28
N PHE A 74 6.57 9.40 13.35
CA PHE A 74 5.90 10.69 13.56
C PHE A 74 4.95 10.67 14.77
N ARG A 75 4.23 9.56 14.95
CA ARG A 75 3.39 9.35 16.12
C ARG A 75 4.20 9.32 17.42
N GLN A 76 5.33 8.62 17.43
CA GLN A 76 6.22 8.52 18.60
C GLN A 76 6.90 9.84 18.94
N MET A 77 7.21 10.66 17.93
CA MET A 77 7.72 12.03 18.12
C MET A 77 6.67 13.01 18.64
N GLY A 78 5.41 12.58 18.79
CA GLY A 78 4.33 13.44 19.28
C GLY A 78 3.78 14.39 18.22
N VAL A 79 4.12 14.19 16.93
CA VAL A 79 3.53 14.94 15.82
C VAL A 79 2.15 14.34 15.52
N VAL A 80 1.20 14.62 16.41
CA VAL A 80 -0.15 14.06 16.36
C VAL A 80 -1.21 15.14 16.47
N GLY A 81 -2.27 15.01 15.67
CA GLY A 81 -3.47 15.82 15.74
C GLY A 81 -4.54 15.12 16.56
N ILE A 82 -5.31 15.87 17.35
CA ILE A 82 -6.47 15.36 18.07
C ILE A 82 -7.70 16.02 17.44
N CYS A 83 -8.46 15.27 16.65
CA CYS A 83 -9.74 15.74 16.12
C CYS A 83 -10.83 15.49 17.16
N THR A 84 -11.24 16.52 17.89
CA THR A 84 -12.47 16.49 18.68
C THR A 84 -13.62 16.96 17.80
N LEU A 85 -14.53 16.05 17.44
CA LEU A 85 -15.84 16.46 16.96
C LEU A 85 -16.56 17.13 18.13
N SER A 86 -16.92 18.40 17.98
CA SER A 86 -17.83 19.07 18.92
C SER A 86 -19.21 18.42 18.83
N ASP A 87 -19.87 18.21 19.97
CA ASP A 87 -21.22 17.59 20.08
C ASP A 87 -22.32 18.34 19.29
N SER A 88 -21.98 19.43 18.60
CA SER A 88 -22.88 20.27 17.79
C SER A 88 -23.09 19.78 16.35
N ASP A 89 -22.36 18.76 15.89
CA ASP A 89 -22.52 18.19 14.53
C ASP A 89 -23.31 16.86 14.52
N GLN A 90 -24.10 16.59 15.59
CA GLN A 90 -25.00 15.43 15.71
C GLN A 90 -26.50 15.78 15.60
N GLU A 91 -26.86 16.95 15.05
CA GLU A 91 -28.26 17.26 14.67
C GLU A 91 -28.54 16.98 13.18
#